data_AF-A0A845MVX4-F1
#
_entry.id   AF-A0A845MVX4-F1
#
_cell.length_a   1.000
_cell.length_b   1.000
_cell.length_c   1.000
_cell.angle_alpha   90.00
_cell.angle_beta   90.00
_cell.angle_gamma   90.00
#
_symmetry.space_group_name_H-M   'P 1'
#
loop_
_entity.id
_entity.type
_entity.pdbx_description
1 polymer ?
#
loop_
_entity_poly.entity_id
_entity_poly.type
_entity_poly.pdbx_seq_one_letter_code
_entity_poly.pdbx_strand_id
1 'polypeptide(L)'
;MFKIRDRKFDIYKAKISVSIQDPYWFEKYGSEFDHEFFWSVSVTAKEQEFDDYCWEPGASLEELILPIRNWHGLENTTHEWKEPKGNFYVFEHENIYESRLVIGQRKGNKFKLDWKGLCDIHWDEEYSERVPFEIECEAEFTGLGANASEKDTDASVLDRVRQYLETENLKQCPIDYKTYKYQSGVGIASSRFLPIVEVNG
;
A
#
# COMPACT_ATOMS: atom_id res chain seq x y z
N MET A 1 9.78 -14.43 -3.07
CA MET A 1 8.93 -15.47 -3.66
C MET A 1 7.48 -15.14 -3.36
N PHE A 2 6.61 -15.22 -4.37
CA PHE A 2 5.16 -15.24 -4.19
C PHE A 2 4.71 -16.66 -4.52
N LYS A 3 3.95 -17.31 -3.64
CA LYS A 3 3.48 -18.67 -3.83
C LYS A 3 1.98 -18.73 -3.63
N ILE A 4 1.29 -19.44 -4.51
CA ILE A 4 -0.13 -19.75 -4.45
C ILE A 4 -0.24 -21.26 -4.55
N ARG A 5 -0.65 -21.93 -3.48
CA ARG A 5 -0.66 -23.39 -3.39
C ARG A 5 0.69 -23.99 -3.81
N ASP A 6 0.78 -24.66 -4.95
CA ASP A 6 2.00 -25.26 -5.50
C ASP A 6 2.70 -24.38 -6.55
N ARG A 7 2.05 -23.32 -7.06
CA ARG A 7 2.60 -22.38 -8.04
C ARG A 7 3.48 -21.33 -7.36
N LYS A 8 4.61 -21.02 -7.98
CA LYS A 8 5.59 -20.04 -7.50
C LYS A 8 5.88 -19.01 -8.56
N PHE A 9 5.99 -17.77 -8.12
CA PHE A 9 6.25 -16.60 -8.95
C PHE A 9 7.40 -15.78 -8.38
N ASP A 10 8.15 -15.18 -9.29
CA ASP A 10 9.11 -14.13 -8.99
C ASP A 10 8.38 -12.87 -8.54
N ILE A 11 8.94 -12.16 -7.56
CA ILE A 11 8.42 -10.85 -7.15
C ILE A 11 8.85 -9.83 -8.20
N TYR A 12 7.89 -9.08 -8.74
CA TYR A 12 8.17 -7.90 -9.56
C TYR A 12 8.34 -6.66 -8.68
N LYS A 13 7.44 -6.46 -7.72
CA LYS A 13 7.40 -5.26 -6.89
C LYS A 13 6.81 -5.53 -5.52
N ALA A 14 7.35 -4.91 -4.49
CA ALA A 14 6.78 -4.92 -3.16
C ALA A 14 6.96 -3.54 -2.52
N LYS A 15 5.89 -3.00 -1.95
CA LYS A 15 5.86 -1.64 -1.40
C LYS A 15 5.12 -1.56 -0.09
N ILE A 16 5.59 -0.64 0.73
CA ILE A 16 4.84 -0.05 1.84
C ILE A 16 4.70 1.44 1.54
N SER A 17 3.53 2.01 1.75
CA SER A 17 3.27 3.44 1.54
C SER A 17 2.26 3.97 2.54
N VAL A 18 2.14 5.29 2.56
CA VAL A 18 1.11 5.98 3.32
C VAL A 18 0.32 6.89 2.40
N SER A 19 -0.97 7.02 2.67
CA SER A 19 -1.86 7.96 2.00
C SER A 19 -2.50 8.89 3.02
N ILE A 20 -2.53 10.18 2.68
CA ILE A 20 -3.36 11.19 3.34
C ILE A 20 -4.38 11.71 2.34
N GLN A 21 -5.64 11.73 2.73
CA GLN A 21 -6.72 12.19 1.89
C GLN A 21 -6.81 13.71 1.79
N ASP A 22 -7.51 14.20 0.75
CA ASP A 22 -7.72 15.64 0.54
C ASP A 22 -8.87 16.15 1.43
N PRO A 23 -8.61 17.06 2.38
CA PRO A 23 -9.66 17.63 3.22
C PRO A 23 -10.75 18.35 2.42
N TYR A 24 -10.40 18.98 1.29
CA TYR A 24 -11.39 19.67 0.47
C TYR A 24 -12.40 18.69 -0.13
N TRP A 25 -11.91 17.54 -0.61
CA TRP A 25 -12.78 16.50 -1.14
C TRP A 25 -13.70 15.94 -0.04
N PHE A 26 -13.15 15.62 1.14
CA PHE A 26 -13.90 15.14 2.30
C PHE A 26 -15.01 16.11 2.71
N GLU A 27 -14.69 17.40 2.86
CA GLU A 27 -15.66 18.42 3.27
C GLU A 27 -16.76 18.62 2.22
N LYS A 28 -16.40 18.56 0.94
CA LYS A 28 -17.32 18.91 -0.15
C LYS A 28 -18.22 17.77 -0.59
N TYR A 29 -17.70 16.55 -0.64
CA TYR A 29 -18.35 15.39 -1.25
C TYR A 29 -18.69 14.30 -0.24
N GLY A 30 -18.23 14.43 1.01
CA GLY A 30 -18.22 13.32 1.96
C GLY A 30 -17.11 12.33 1.62
N SER A 31 -17.02 11.24 2.37
CA SER A 31 -16.04 10.19 2.14
C SER A 31 -16.68 8.82 2.16
N GLU A 32 -16.32 7.99 1.18
CA GLU A 32 -16.53 6.54 1.24
C GLU A 32 -15.46 5.84 2.07
N PHE A 33 -14.34 6.52 2.34
CA PHE A 33 -13.27 6.06 3.22
C PHE A 33 -13.55 6.45 4.67
N ASP A 34 -13.34 5.52 5.59
CA ASP A 34 -13.49 5.78 7.02
C ASP A 34 -12.32 6.57 7.62
N HIS A 35 -11.24 6.77 6.85
CA HIS A 35 -9.95 7.23 7.38
C HIS A 35 -9.25 8.28 6.48
N GLU A 36 -8.82 9.38 7.11
CA GLU A 36 -8.02 10.43 6.45
C GLU A 36 -6.56 10.02 6.23
N PHE A 37 -6.05 9.06 7.01
CA PHE A 37 -4.67 8.61 7.03
C PHE A 37 -4.61 7.09 7.14
N PHE A 38 -3.84 6.43 6.29
CA PHE A 38 -3.64 4.99 6.39
C PHE A 38 -2.33 4.52 5.73
N TRP A 39 -1.88 3.36 6.22
CA TRP A 39 -0.79 2.60 5.62
C TRP A 39 -1.33 1.63 4.56
N SER A 40 -0.52 1.36 3.56
CA SER A 40 -0.79 0.33 2.56
C SER A 40 0.44 -0.55 2.35
N VAL A 41 0.20 -1.84 2.13
CA VAL A 41 1.20 -2.81 1.68
C VAL A 41 0.73 -3.39 0.36
N SER A 42 1.60 -3.51 -0.64
CA SER A 42 1.28 -4.18 -1.90
C SER A 42 2.46 -4.99 -2.41
N VAL A 43 2.16 -6.15 -2.98
CA VAL A 43 3.13 -7.05 -3.61
C VAL A 43 2.55 -7.51 -4.94
N THR A 44 3.34 -7.41 -5.99
CA THR A 44 3.01 -7.87 -7.34
C THR A 44 4.10 -8.83 -7.81
N ALA A 45 3.70 -9.98 -8.30
CA ALA A 45 4.55 -10.96 -8.94
C ALA A 45 4.80 -10.59 -10.41
N LYS A 46 5.83 -11.17 -11.02
CA LYS A 46 5.98 -11.12 -12.48
C LYS A 46 4.91 -11.98 -13.13
N GLU A 47 4.46 -11.56 -14.30
CA GLU A 47 3.60 -12.38 -15.15
C GLU A 47 4.28 -13.72 -15.46
N GLN A 48 3.49 -14.80 -15.38
CA GLN A 48 3.92 -16.14 -15.78
C GLN A 48 2.75 -16.88 -16.44
N GLU A 49 3.06 -17.62 -17.50
CA GLU A 49 2.08 -18.42 -18.24
C GLU A 49 1.89 -19.80 -17.60
N PHE A 50 0.63 -20.20 -17.47
CA PHE A 50 0.19 -21.49 -16.96
C PHE A 50 -1.06 -21.94 -17.71
N ASP A 51 -1.00 -23.13 -18.32
CA ASP A 51 -2.17 -23.78 -18.94
C ASP A 51 -2.89 -22.84 -19.94
N ASP A 52 -2.12 -22.12 -20.76
CA ASP A 52 -2.54 -21.09 -21.74
C ASP A 52 -3.12 -19.79 -21.13
N TYR A 53 -2.99 -19.57 -19.82
CA TYR A 53 -3.37 -18.32 -19.13
C TYR A 53 -2.14 -17.57 -18.59
N CYS A 54 -2.13 -16.25 -18.72
CA CYS A 54 -1.15 -15.38 -18.07
C CYS A 54 -1.62 -15.00 -16.66
N TRP A 55 -0.83 -15.34 -15.66
CA TRP A 55 -1.07 -14.98 -14.27
C TRP A 55 -0.09 -13.88 -13.87
N GLU A 56 -0.61 -12.74 -13.37
CA GLU A 56 0.19 -11.71 -12.71
C GLU A 56 -0.32 -11.48 -11.27
N PRO A 57 0.02 -12.38 -10.32
CA PRO A 57 -0.55 -12.29 -8.98
C PRO A 57 -0.21 -11.00 -8.25
N GLY A 58 -1.20 -10.45 -7.54
CA GLY A 58 -1.07 -9.31 -6.65
C GLY A 58 -1.69 -9.59 -5.30
N ALA A 59 -1.09 -9.07 -4.24
CA ALA A 59 -1.71 -8.99 -2.92
C ALA A 59 -1.53 -7.57 -2.37
N SER A 60 -2.61 -6.93 -1.95
CA SER A 60 -2.57 -5.61 -1.32
C SER A 60 -3.43 -5.56 -0.06
N LEU A 61 -2.96 -4.77 0.90
CA LEU A 61 -3.68 -4.44 2.12
C LEU A 61 -3.65 -2.92 2.20
N GLU A 62 -4.78 -2.31 1.90
CA GLU A 62 -4.98 -0.87 2.02
C GLU A 62 -5.70 -0.56 3.34
N GLU A 63 -5.75 0.72 3.70
CA GLU A 63 -6.49 1.18 4.89
C GLU A 63 -6.04 0.51 6.20
N LEU A 64 -4.73 0.26 6.32
CA LEU A 64 -4.14 -0.26 7.55
C LEU A 64 -3.90 0.89 8.54
N ILE A 65 -4.62 0.87 9.66
CA ILE A 65 -4.47 1.85 10.74
C ILE A 65 -3.44 1.36 11.74
N LEU A 66 -2.25 1.98 11.70
CA LEU A 66 -1.15 1.68 12.61
C LEU A 66 -0.86 2.90 13.49
N PRO A 67 -0.67 2.74 14.81
CA PRO A 67 -0.24 3.81 15.71
C PRO A 67 1.26 4.11 15.55
N ILE A 68 1.73 4.21 14.31
CA ILE A 68 3.13 4.38 13.93
C ILE A 68 3.26 5.77 13.32
N ARG A 69 3.98 6.66 14.00
CA ARG A 69 4.25 8.03 13.52
C ARG A 69 5.56 8.14 12.76
N ASN A 70 6.53 7.26 13.06
CA ASN A 70 7.80 7.19 12.36
C ASN A 70 7.82 5.92 11.53
N TRP A 71 8.04 6.01 10.22
CA TRP A 71 8.02 4.84 9.35
C TRP A 71 9.09 3.78 9.70
N HIS A 72 10.16 4.15 10.41
CA HIS A 72 11.09 3.19 10.98
C HIS A 72 10.43 2.24 11.99
N GLY A 73 9.36 2.67 12.66
CA GLY A 73 8.59 1.88 13.63
C GLY A 73 7.77 0.74 13.02
N LEU A 74 7.75 0.60 11.69
CA LEU A 74 7.23 -0.59 11.01
C LEU A 74 8.08 -1.84 11.25
N GLU A 75 9.35 -1.67 11.65
CA GLU A 75 10.26 -2.79 11.84
C GLU A 75 9.79 -3.72 12.97
N ASN A 76 9.73 -5.02 12.65
CA ASN A 76 9.28 -6.11 13.53
C ASN A 76 7.81 -6.01 14.00
N THR A 77 6.92 -5.43 13.19
CA THR A 77 5.48 -5.46 13.46
C THR A 77 4.82 -6.72 12.90
N THR A 78 3.69 -7.10 13.48
CA THR A 78 2.86 -8.23 13.01
C THR A 78 1.39 -7.80 13.01
N HIS A 79 0.69 -8.13 11.94
CA HIS A 79 -0.72 -7.79 11.72
C HIS A 79 -1.47 -9.04 11.28
N GLU A 80 -2.50 -9.41 12.05
CA GLU A 80 -3.28 -10.63 11.83
C GLU A 80 -4.77 -10.30 11.75
N TRP A 81 -5.48 -10.96 10.85
CA TRP A 81 -6.93 -10.82 10.71
C TRP A 81 -7.57 -12.11 10.21
N LYS A 82 -8.87 -12.26 10.49
CA LYS A 82 -9.65 -13.44 10.07
C LYS A 82 -10.66 -13.10 8.98
N GLU A 83 -11.42 -12.02 9.18
CA GLU A 83 -12.44 -11.54 8.27
C GLU A 83 -11.85 -11.03 6.95
N PRO A 84 -12.59 -11.07 5.83
CA PRO A 84 -12.09 -10.56 4.55
C PRO A 84 -11.53 -9.14 4.66
N LYS A 85 -10.23 -9.00 4.36
CA LYS A 85 -9.54 -7.70 4.33
C LYS A 85 -8.33 -7.76 3.41
N GLY A 86 -8.20 -6.72 2.57
CA GLY A 86 -7.18 -6.67 1.54
C GLY A 86 -7.69 -7.27 0.23
N ASN A 87 -6.88 -7.12 -0.81
CA ASN A 87 -7.21 -7.52 -2.15
C ASN A 87 -6.18 -8.51 -2.68
N PHE A 88 -6.65 -9.61 -3.24
CA PHE A 88 -5.87 -10.57 -4.00
C PHE A 88 -6.25 -10.45 -5.47
N TYR A 89 -5.27 -10.38 -6.36
CA TYR A 89 -5.51 -10.26 -7.79
C TYR A 89 -4.80 -11.39 -8.54
N VAL A 90 -5.52 -12.05 -9.43
CA VAL A 90 -4.94 -12.89 -10.50
C VAL A 90 -5.62 -12.54 -11.81
N PHE A 91 -6.96 -12.57 -11.81
CA PHE A 91 -7.80 -12.17 -12.94
C PHE A 91 -8.75 -11.03 -12.56
N GLU A 92 -9.27 -11.09 -11.34
CA GLU A 92 -10.12 -10.08 -10.73
C GLU A 92 -9.74 -9.82 -9.28
N HIS A 93 -10.42 -8.85 -8.68
CA HIS A 93 -10.17 -8.34 -7.34
C HIS A 93 -10.94 -9.18 -6.31
N GLU A 94 -10.21 -10.03 -5.60
CA GLU A 94 -10.75 -10.95 -4.61
C GLU A 94 -10.28 -10.67 -3.19
N ASN A 95 -10.88 -11.34 -2.22
CA ASN A 95 -10.62 -11.13 -0.80
C ASN A 95 -9.40 -11.92 -0.29
N ILE A 96 -8.78 -11.40 0.79
CA ILE A 96 -7.78 -12.10 1.60
C ILE A 96 -8.35 -12.40 3.00
N TYR A 97 -8.18 -13.63 3.47
CA TYR A 97 -8.68 -14.14 4.74
C TYR A 97 -7.59 -14.80 5.58
N GLU A 98 -7.86 -14.96 6.88
CA GLU A 98 -7.03 -15.73 7.83
C GLU A 98 -5.54 -15.45 7.67
N SER A 99 -5.22 -14.16 7.60
CA SER A 99 -3.95 -13.71 7.10
C SER A 99 -3.09 -13.15 8.22
N ARG A 100 -1.78 -13.33 8.03
CA ARG A 100 -0.72 -12.85 8.90
C ARG A 100 0.32 -12.15 8.06
N LEU A 101 0.51 -10.87 8.31
CA LEU A 101 1.51 -10.01 7.71
C LEU A 101 2.56 -9.63 8.75
N VAL A 102 3.82 -9.98 8.50
CA VAL A 102 4.98 -9.58 9.30
C VAL A 102 5.83 -8.61 8.50
N ILE A 103 6.06 -7.45 9.07
CA ILE A 103 7.04 -6.48 8.59
C ILE A 103 8.27 -6.65 9.49
N GLY A 104 9.29 -7.31 8.96
CA GLY A 104 10.49 -7.71 9.71
C GLY A 104 11.58 -6.64 9.72
N GLN A 105 12.83 -7.12 9.85
CA GLN A 105 14.01 -6.28 9.91
C GLN A 105 14.13 -5.32 8.72
N ARG A 106 14.62 -4.12 9.01
CA ARG A 106 14.80 -3.04 8.06
C ARG A 106 16.25 -2.91 7.61
N LYS A 107 16.44 -2.56 6.34
CA LYS A 107 17.72 -2.15 5.75
C LYS A 107 17.50 -0.92 4.87
N GLY A 108 17.92 0.26 5.34
CA GLY A 108 17.58 1.53 4.68
C GLY A 108 16.07 1.77 4.72
N ASN A 109 15.44 1.97 3.56
CA ASN A 109 13.99 2.05 3.40
C ASN A 109 13.32 0.72 3.00
N LYS A 110 14.03 -0.41 3.03
CA LYS A 110 13.47 -1.73 2.72
C LYS A 110 13.22 -2.54 4.00
N PHE A 111 12.17 -3.34 3.99
CA PHE A 111 11.78 -4.22 5.09
C PHE A 111 11.63 -5.65 4.58
N LYS A 112 12.08 -6.62 5.37
CA LYS A 112 11.69 -8.03 5.12
C LYS A 112 10.18 -8.15 5.29
N LEU A 113 9.52 -8.83 4.38
CA LEU A 113 8.08 -9.08 4.41
C LEU A 113 7.83 -10.58 4.39
N ASP A 114 7.03 -11.06 5.34
CA ASP A 114 6.45 -12.41 5.34
C ASP A 114 4.93 -12.25 5.44
N TRP A 115 4.21 -12.70 4.42
CA TRP A 115 2.76 -12.57 4.36
C TRP A 115 2.12 -13.88 3.92
N LYS A 116 1.28 -14.45 4.79
CA LYS A 116 0.58 -15.71 4.55
C LYS A 116 -0.91 -15.53 4.78
N GLY A 117 -1.73 -16.32 4.09
CA GLY A 117 -3.17 -16.28 4.26
C GLY A 117 -3.88 -17.16 3.25
N LEU A 118 -5.19 -16.95 3.14
CA LEU A 118 -6.05 -17.59 2.17
C LEU A 118 -6.63 -16.51 1.25
N CYS A 119 -6.87 -16.84 -0.02
CA CYS A 119 -7.50 -15.94 -0.99
C CYS A 119 -8.46 -16.69 -1.91
N ASP A 120 -9.37 -15.96 -2.55
CA ASP A 120 -10.16 -16.49 -3.65
C ASP A 120 -9.51 -16.12 -5.00
N ILE A 121 -9.68 -16.99 -6.01
CA ILE A 121 -9.06 -16.82 -7.34
C ILE A 121 -10.06 -17.15 -8.47
N HIS A 122 -10.99 -18.08 -8.23
CA HIS A 122 -12.05 -18.47 -9.17
C HIS A 122 -11.57 -18.90 -10.57
N TRP A 123 -10.44 -19.61 -10.65
CA TRP A 123 -9.92 -20.12 -11.93
C TRP A 123 -10.48 -21.49 -12.31
N ASP A 124 -10.36 -22.47 -11.41
CA ASP A 124 -10.86 -23.84 -11.56
C ASP A 124 -11.26 -24.43 -10.20
N GLU A 125 -11.57 -25.74 -10.14
CA GLU A 125 -11.93 -26.42 -8.89
C GLU A 125 -10.79 -26.41 -7.85
N GLU A 126 -9.53 -26.39 -8.28
CA GLU A 126 -8.37 -26.40 -7.37
C GLU A 126 -7.99 -25.01 -6.86
N TYR A 127 -8.31 -23.97 -7.65
CA TYR A 127 -8.02 -22.57 -7.44
C TYR A 127 -9.32 -21.74 -7.41
N SER A 128 -10.30 -22.19 -6.63
CA SER A 128 -11.59 -21.50 -6.49
C SER A 128 -11.59 -20.57 -5.28
N GLU A 129 -11.85 -21.13 -4.09
CA GLU A 129 -12.01 -20.39 -2.84
C GLU A 129 -10.96 -20.82 -1.82
N ARG A 130 -10.55 -19.87 -0.96
CA ARG A 130 -9.69 -20.11 0.21
C ARG A 130 -8.38 -20.82 -0.14
N VAL A 131 -7.80 -20.47 -1.27
CA VAL A 131 -6.52 -20.96 -1.77
C VAL A 131 -5.39 -20.39 -0.89
N PRO A 132 -4.48 -21.24 -0.37
CA PRO A 132 -3.39 -20.75 0.47
C PRO A 132 -2.34 -20.00 -0.37
N PHE A 133 -1.89 -18.85 0.14
CA PHE A 133 -0.76 -18.12 -0.43
C PHE A 133 0.32 -17.83 0.63
N GLU A 134 1.55 -17.68 0.15
CA GLU A 134 2.73 -17.32 0.94
C GLU A 134 3.61 -16.35 0.16
N ILE A 135 3.98 -15.24 0.77
CA ILE A 135 4.85 -14.22 0.19
C ILE A 135 6.02 -14.00 1.13
N GLU A 136 7.23 -14.10 0.59
CA GLU A 136 8.47 -13.77 1.30
C GLU A 136 9.32 -12.87 0.40
N CYS A 137 9.50 -11.60 0.78
CA CYS A 137 10.20 -10.62 -0.07
C CYS A 137 10.84 -9.47 0.73
N GLU A 138 11.47 -8.53 0.03
CA GLU A 138 11.80 -7.21 0.59
C GLU A 138 10.84 -6.18 0.02
N ALA A 139 10.09 -5.50 0.88
CA ALA A 139 9.19 -4.42 0.50
C ALA A 139 9.86 -3.06 0.74
N GLU A 140 9.77 -2.16 -0.24
CA GLU A 140 10.30 -0.81 -0.13
C GLU A 140 9.25 0.12 0.49
N PHE A 141 9.61 0.83 1.55
CA PHE A 141 8.86 2.00 1.97
C PHE A 141 9.07 3.12 0.96
N THR A 142 8.00 3.48 0.25
CA THR A 142 8.04 4.43 -0.88
C THR A 142 7.67 5.86 -0.48
N GLY A 143 7.36 6.07 0.80
CA GLY A 143 6.99 7.37 1.34
C GLY A 143 5.47 7.53 1.48
N LEU A 144 5.06 8.80 1.49
CA LEU A 144 3.67 9.21 1.64
C LEU A 144 3.19 9.99 0.42
N GLY A 145 1.96 9.71 -0.02
CA GLY A 145 1.19 10.57 -0.91
C GLY A 145 0.15 11.37 -0.11
N ALA A 146 0.19 12.70 -0.21
CA ALA A 146 -0.83 13.58 0.34
C ALA A 146 -1.68 14.12 -0.80
N ASN A 147 -2.94 13.70 -0.86
CA ASN A 147 -3.94 14.33 -1.72
C ASN A 147 -4.19 15.76 -1.22
N ALA A 148 -4.37 16.67 -2.16
CA ALA A 148 -4.49 18.10 -1.92
C ALA A 148 -5.36 18.75 -2.99
N SER A 149 -5.58 20.06 -2.86
CA SER A 149 -6.29 20.86 -3.86
C SER A 149 -5.48 22.09 -4.24
N GLU A 150 -5.96 22.83 -5.24
CA GLU A 150 -5.33 24.11 -5.64
C GLU A 150 -5.36 25.18 -4.53
N LYS A 151 -6.10 24.93 -3.45
CA LYS A 151 -6.18 25.78 -2.25
C LYS A 151 -5.07 25.51 -1.25
N ASP A 152 -4.37 24.39 -1.38
CA ASP A 152 -3.27 24.03 -0.50
C ASP A 152 -1.97 24.73 -0.90
N THR A 153 -1.09 24.90 0.07
CA THR A 153 0.30 25.32 -0.08
C THR A 153 1.22 24.22 0.43
N ASP A 154 2.51 24.22 0.05
CA ASP A 154 3.46 23.22 0.57
C ASP A 154 3.46 23.21 2.12
N ALA A 155 3.33 24.37 2.76
CA ALA A 155 3.26 24.51 4.21
C ALA A 155 1.99 23.88 4.81
N SER A 156 0.80 24.13 4.22
CA SER A 156 -0.46 23.54 4.73
C SER A 156 -0.47 22.03 4.60
N VAL A 157 0.11 21.48 3.52
CA VAL A 157 0.25 20.04 3.34
C VAL A 157 1.24 19.46 4.36
N LEU A 158 2.39 20.11 4.58
CA LEU A 158 3.38 19.68 5.57
C LEU A 158 2.79 19.64 6.98
N ASP A 159 2.08 20.69 7.38
CA ASP A 159 1.44 20.77 8.70
C ASP A 159 0.37 19.69 8.87
N ARG A 160 -0.40 19.38 7.82
CA ARG A 160 -1.34 18.26 7.82
C ARG A 160 -0.62 16.92 8.00
N VAL A 161 0.47 16.68 7.27
CA VAL A 161 1.25 15.43 7.41
C VAL A 161 1.81 15.28 8.82
N ARG A 162 2.29 16.35 9.44
CA ARG A 162 2.85 16.36 10.81
C ARG A 162 1.85 15.97 11.90
N GLN A 163 0.55 16.05 11.63
CA GLN A 163 -0.47 15.55 12.56
C GLN A 163 -0.39 14.03 12.70
N TYR A 164 0.02 13.32 11.64
CA TYR A 164 0.00 11.87 11.56
C TYR A 164 1.39 11.23 11.59
N LEU A 165 2.38 11.83 10.92
CA LEU A 165 3.74 11.30 10.81
C LEU A 165 4.81 12.30 11.26
N GLU A 166 5.89 11.76 11.78
CA GLU A 166 7.17 12.44 11.89
C GLU A 166 7.77 12.63 10.48
N THR A 167 8.23 13.85 10.19
CA THR A 167 8.73 14.22 8.85
C THR A 167 10.24 14.42 8.80
N GLU A 168 10.97 14.16 9.90
CA GLU A 168 12.42 14.41 9.98
C GLU A 168 13.22 13.55 8.99
N ASN A 169 12.72 12.35 8.69
CA ASN A 169 13.28 11.38 7.76
C ASN A 169 12.52 11.34 6.42
N LEU A 170 11.76 12.40 6.12
CA LEU A 170 10.98 12.54 4.89
C LEU A 170 11.30 13.86 4.20
N LYS A 171 11.47 13.82 2.89
CA LYS A 171 11.61 15.01 2.05
C LYS A 171 10.30 15.28 1.33
N GLN A 172 9.68 16.42 1.61
CA GLN A 172 8.54 16.90 0.85
C GLN A 172 8.98 17.29 -0.58
N CYS A 173 8.24 16.78 -1.57
CA CYS A 173 8.27 17.26 -2.94
C CYS A 173 7.31 18.44 -3.12
N PRO A 174 7.58 19.36 -4.06
CA PRO A 174 6.63 20.42 -4.40
C PRO A 174 5.25 19.84 -4.73
N ILE A 175 4.21 20.60 -4.40
CA ILE A 175 2.86 20.28 -4.86
C ILE A 175 2.82 20.12 -6.38
N ASP A 176 2.24 19.01 -6.81
CA ASP A 176 1.97 18.66 -8.20
C ASP A 176 0.49 18.91 -8.50
N TYR A 177 0.22 19.91 -9.34
CA TYR A 177 -1.12 20.28 -9.76
C TYR A 177 -1.55 19.43 -10.95
N LYS A 178 -2.67 18.72 -10.80
CA LYS A 178 -3.21 17.86 -11.85
C LYS A 178 -3.96 18.70 -12.88
N THR A 179 -4.04 18.17 -14.10
CA THR A 179 -4.81 18.77 -15.19
C THR A 179 -6.32 18.71 -14.94
N TYR A 180 -6.76 17.77 -14.11
CA TYR A 180 -8.17 17.55 -13.77
C TYR A 180 -8.62 18.42 -12.59
N LYS A 181 -9.92 18.68 -12.55
CA LYS A 181 -10.61 19.45 -11.51
C LYS A 181 -11.70 18.60 -10.89
N TYR A 182 -12.00 18.87 -9.64
CA TYR A 182 -13.23 18.38 -9.02
C TYR A 182 -14.47 18.94 -9.73
N GLN A 183 -15.64 18.33 -9.50
CA GLN A 183 -16.91 18.82 -10.06
C GLN A 183 -17.22 20.27 -9.67
N SER A 184 -16.67 20.74 -8.55
CA SER A 184 -16.77 22.12 -8.06
C SER A 184 -15.88 23.12 -8.80
N GLY A 185 -15.05 22.68 -9.75
CA GLY A 185 -14.11 23.51 -10.51
C GLY A 185 -12.75 23.74 -9.83
N VAL A 186 -12.59 23.28 -8.59
CA VAL A 186 -11.33 23.35 -7.83
C VAL A 186 -10.33 22.34 -8.40
N GLY A 187 -9.11 22.80 -8.69
CA GLY A 187 -8.00 21.97 -9.15
C GLY A 187 -7.58 20.91 -8.14
N ILE A 188 -7.31 19.71 -8.65
CA ILE A 188 -6.79 18.59 -7.86
C ILE A 188 -5.28 18.75 -7.78
N ALA A 189 -4.71 18.48 -6.62
CA ALA A 189 -3.27 18.51 -6.42
C ALA A 189 -2.81 17.33 -5.55
N SER A 190 -1.51 17.10 -5.50
CA SER A 190 -0.93 16.22 -4.49
C SER A 190 0.51 16.59 -4.20
N SER A 191 0.99 16.19 -3.02
CA SER A 191 2.42 16.25 -2.68
C SER A 191 2.90 14.87 -2.26
N ARG A 192 4.19 14.60 -2.48
CA ARG A 192 4.83 13.36 -2.05
C ARG A 192 5.87 13.65 -0.99
N PHE A 193 6.02 12.74 -0.06
CA PHE A 193 7.04 12.78 0.98
C PHE A 193 7.90 11.53 0.85
N LEU A 194 9.11 11.68 0.36
CA LEU A 194 10.00 10.56 0.04
C LEU A 194 10.93 10.26 1.22
N PRO A 195 11.25 9.00 1.52
CA PRO A 195 12.20 8.66 2.58
C PRO A 195 13.57 9.25 2.28
N ILE A 196 14.20 9.83 3.30
CA ILE A 196 15.61 10.21 3.27
C ILE A 196 16.40 8.96 3.63
N VAL A 197 17.05 8.34 2.64
CA VAL A 197 17.88 7.15 2.85
C VAL A 197 19.32 7.59 3.02
N GLU A 198 19.87 7.37 4.22
CA GLU A 198 21.30 7.57 4.45
C GLU A 198 22.10 6.56 3.60
N VAL A 199 22.97 7.07 2.74
CA VAL A 199 23.91 6.23 1.99
C VAL A 199 25.04 5.89 2.95
N ASN A 200 24.92 4.77 3.65
CA ASN A 200 26.06 4.20 4.37
C ASN A 200 27.04 3.66 3.32
N GLY A 201 28.13 4.40 3.11
CA GLY A 201 29.28 4.00 2.29
C GLY A 201 30.13 2.91 2.91
#